data_AF-A0A9E8MV09-F1
#
_entry.id   AF-A0A9E8MV09-F1
#
_cell.length_a   1.000
_cell.length_b   1.000
_cell.length_c   1.000
_cell.angle_alpha   90.00
_cell.angle_beta   90.00
_cell.angle_gamma   90.00
#
_symmetry.space_group_name_H-M   'P 1'
#
loop_
_entity.id
_entity.type
_entity.pdbx_description
1 polymer ?
#
loop_
_entity_poly.entity_id
_entity_poly.type
_entity_poly.pdbx_seq_one_letter_code
_entity_poly.pdbx_strand_id
1 'polypeptide(L)'
;MKCIALRAANPDWSDIKIYWEASKDFVHITLDVLGLVPVFGEPADIINGVIYTFEGDALNASLSYAGAIPFVGWLSTGAKISIKVINQTTGGLIALVWKVSDSGLVTFGNRNILKHVIGSAGTGLHAHHIVPWAKFDHEIVQKAANSTNAFNMNSALNGIPIPPSQHLTGHNIYSSKIDEILESLDDTFPRYDSK
;
A
#
# COMPACT_ATOMS: atom_id res chain seq x y z
N MET A 1 27.79 -3.39 20.08
CA MET A 1 28.22 -2.00 20.39
C MET A 1 27.27 -0.93 19.82
N LYS A 2 26.73 -1.05 18.60
CA LYS A 2 25.77 -0.08 18.01
C LYS A 2 24.58 0.26 18.92
N CYS A 3 23.90 -0.73 19.52
CA CYS A 3 22.74 -0.46 20.39
C CYS A 3 23.08 0.39 21.62
N ILE A 4 24.25 0.16 22.23
CA ILE A 4 24.69 0.91 23.43
C ILE A 4 24.95 2.37 23.06
N ALA A 5 25.64 2.59 21.93
CA ALA A 5 25.90 3.94 21.43
C ALA A 5 24.61 4.67 21.01
N LEU A 6 23.70 4.00 20.31
CA LEU A 6 22.42 4.57 19.90
C LEU A 6 21.54 4.94 21.10
N ARG A 7 21.55 4.12 22.15
CA ARG A 7 20.80 4.40 23.38
C ARG A 7 21.38 5.57 24.16
N ALA A 8 22.71 5.68 24.21
CA ALA A 8 23.36 6.81 24.84
C ALA A 8 23.08 8.13 24.09
N ALA A 9 23.01 8.10 22.77
CA ALA A 9 22.73 9.28 21.94
C ALA A 9 21.23 9.62 21.85
N ASN A 10 20.34 8.63 21.99
CA ASN A 10 18.89 8.79 21.85
C ASN A 10 18.16 8.11 23.03
N PRO A 11 18.21 8.71 24.23
CA PRO A 11 17.64 8.10 25.44
C PRO A 11 16.12 7.92 25.38
N ASP A 12 15.42 8.73 24.59
CA ASP A 12 13.95 8.71 24.46
C ASP A 12 13.45 7.70 23.42
N TRP A 13 14.35 7.02 22.69
CA TRP A 13 13.95 6.03 21.71
C TRP A 13 13.53 4.73 22.39
N SER A 14 12.44 4.14 21.91
CA SER A 14 12.03 2.81 22.34
C SER A 14 13.08 1.76 21.99
N ASP A 15 13.11 0.68 22.78
CA ASP A 15 14.03 -0.44 22.56
C ASP A 15 13.90 -1.02 21.15
N ILE A 16 12.68 -1.11 20.63
CA ILE A 16 12.37 -1.57 19.27
C ILE A 16 13.09 -0.71 18.23
N LYS A 17 13.04 0.62 18.38
CA LYS A 17 13.72 1.54 17.46
C LYS A 17 15.24 1.42 17.58
N ILE A 18 15.78 1.30 18.80
CA ILE A 18 17.21 1.09 19.02
C ILE A 18 17.70 -0.19 18.34
N TYR A 19 16.97 -1.29 18.47
CA TYR A 19 17.32 -2.55 17.81
C TYR A 19 17.21 -2.45 16.29
N TRP A 20 16.13 -1.86 15.77
CA TRP A 20 15.95 -1.63 14.34
C TRP A 20 17.11 -0.84 13.73
N GLU A 21 17.42 0.33 14.28
CA GLU A 21 18.49 1.21 13.78
C GLU A 21 19.87 0.56 13.91
N ALA A 22 20.07 -0.33 14.88
CA ALA A 22 21.31 -1.08 15.00
C ALA A 22 21.46 -2.20 13.94
N SER A 23 20.34 -2.76 13.45
CA SER A 23 20.33 -3.93 12.56
C SER A 23 19.94 -3.65 11.10
N LYS A 24 19.27 -2.54 10.81
CA LYS A 24 18.65 -2.27 9.49
C LYS A 24 19.61 -2.37 8.31
N ASP A 25 20.85 -1.88 8.45
CA ASP A 25 21.87 -1.98 7.39
C ASP A 25 22.12 -3.44 6.98
N PHE A 26 22.15 -4.35 7.96
CA PHE A 26 22.36 -5.77 7.71
C PHE A 26 21.13 -6.42 7.06
N VAL A 27 19.92 -5.98 7.45
CA VAL A 27 18.67 -6.41 6.81
C VAL A 27 18.67 -6.01 5.34
N HIS A 28 19.00 -4.76 5.03
CA HIS A 28 19.07 -4.24 3.66
C HIS A 28 20.08 -5.00 2.80
N ILE A 29 21.31 -5.18 3.30
CA ILE A 29 22.36 -5.93 2.61
C ILE A 29 21.92 -7.38 2.34
N THR A 30 21.27 -8.02 3.31
CA THR A 30 20.80 -9.39 3.15
C THR A 30 19.73 -9.48 2.06
N LEU A 31 18.78 -8.54 2.05
CA LEU A 31 17.72 -8.49 1.05
C LEU A 31 18.26 -8.16 -0.35
N ASP A 32 19.23 -7.24 -0.47
CA ASP A 32 19.91 -6.96 -1.75
C ASP A 32 20.61 -8.20 -2.31
N VAL A 33 21.31 -8.96 -1.46
CA VAL A 33 21.99 -10.21 -1.87
C VAL A 33 20.98 -11.26 -2.34
N LEU A 34 19.85 -11.39 -1.65
CA LEU A 34 18.76 -12.28 -2.06
C LEU A 34 18.12 -11.79 -3.38
N GLY A 35 18.02 -10.47 -3.57
CA GLY A 35 17.56 -9.80 -4.79
C GLY A 35 18.30 -10.20 -6.05
N LEU A 36 19.57 -10.58 -5.92
CA LEU A 36 20.40 -11.02 -7.05
C LEU A 36 20.03 -12.42 -7.60
N VAL A 37 19.15 -13.17 -6.92
CA VAL A 37 18.73 -14.51 -7.36
C VAL A 37 17.55 -14.40 -8.34
N PRO A 38 17.68 -14.79 -9.62
CA PRO A 38 16.56 -14.73 -10.55
C PRO A 38 15.36 -15.56 -10.07
N VAL A 39 14.12 -15.09 -10.27
CA VAL A 39 12.84 -15.75 -9.90
C VAL A 39 12.52 -15.76 -8.39
N PHE A 40 13.51 -15.68 -7.52
CA PHE A 40 13.34 -15.67 -6.06
C PHE A 40 13.80 -14.38 -5.38
N GLY A 41 14.55 -13.54 -6.08
CA GLY A 41 15.11 -12.29 -5.59
C GLY A 41 14.13 -11.12 -5.70
N GLU A 42 13.16 -11.20 -6.61
CA GLU A 42 12.16 -10.15 -6.79
C GLU A 42 11.34 -9.87 -5.52
N PRO A 43 10.89 -10.89 -4.75
CA PRO A 43 10.31 -10.65 -3.43
C PRO A 43 11.27 -9.94 -2.46
N ALA A 44 12.57 -10.28 -2.48
CA ALA A 44 13.56 -9.67 -1.58
C ALA A 44 13.79 -8.19 -1.93
N ASP A 45 13.91 -7.88 -3.22
CA ASP A 45 14.00 -6.53 -3.76
C ASP A 45 12.75 -5.68 -3.41
N ILE A 46 11.56 -6.28 -3.43
CA ILE A 46 10.32 -5.60 -2.99
C ILE A 46 10.31 -5.35 -1.49
N ILE A 47 10.62 -6.37 -0.69
CA ILE A 47 10.71 -6.22 0.78
C ILE A 47 11.66 -5.08 1.10
N ASN A 48 12.81 -5.06 0.43
CA ASN A 48 13.82 -4.04 0.66
C ASN A 48 13.30 -2.64 0.31
N GLY A 49 12.65 -2.50 -0.85
CA GLY A 49 12.06 -1.22 -1.27
C GLY A 49 10.98 -0.70 -0.32
N VAL A 50 10.19 -1.59 0.25
CA VAL A 50 9.15 -1.26 1.25
C VAL A 50 9.77 -0.77 2.54
N ILE A 51 10.80 -1.46 3.02
CA ILE A 51 11.51 -1.06 4.23
C ILE A 51 12.09 0.34 4.02
N TYR A 52 12.80 0.58 2.91
CA TYR A 52 13.31 1.92 2.57
C TYR A 52 12.21 2.99 2.48
N THR A 53 11.02 2.64 1.98
CA THR A 53 9.88 3.57 1.92
C THR A 53 9.42 3.99 3.32
N PHE A 54 9.37 3.06 4.30
CA PHE A 54 9.02 3.39 5.68
C PHE A 54 10.13 4.16 6.41
N GLU A 55 11.37 3.99 5.99
CA GLU A 55 12.52 4.76 6.49
C GLU A 55 12.63 6.15 5.87
N GLY A 56 11.85 6.44 4.82
CA GLY A 56 11.88 7.71 4.09
C GLY A 56 13.04 7.83 3.08
N ASP A 57 13.73 6.73 2.77
CA ASP A 57 14.82 6.68 1.79
C ASP A 57 14.29 6.38 0.39
N ALA A 58 13.87 7.44 -0.30
CA ALA A 58 13.25 7.34 -1.61
C ALA A 58 14.19 6.80 -2.70
N LEU A 59 15.51 7.03 -2.57
CA LEU A 59 16.48 6.59 -3.58
C LEU A 59 16.64 5.07 -3.52
N ASN A 60 16.95 4.53 -2.35
CA ASN A 60 17.14 3.09 -2.21
C ASN A 60 15.83 2.33 -2.37
N ALA A 61 14.69 2.91 -1.97
CA ALA A 61 13.38 2.35 -2.29
C ALA A 61 13.20 2.17 -3.80
N SER A 62 13.53 3.19 -4.60
CA SER A 62 13.38 3.12 -6.05
C SER A 62 14.30 2.09 -6.71
N LEU A 63 15.53 1.96 -6.22
CA LEU A 63 16.52 0.99 -6.72
C LEU A 63 16.11 -0.45 -6.39
N SER A 64 15.70 -0.72 -5.14
CA SER A 64 15.24 -2.06 -4.76
C SER A 64 13.97 -2.44 -5.50
N TYR A 65 13.01 -1.52 -5.67
CA TYR A 65 11.87 -1.83 -6.54
C TYR A 65 12.33 -2.16 -7.96
N ALA A 66 13.22 -1.39 -8.58
CA ALA A 66 13.68 -1.66 -9.95
C ALA A 66 14.28 -3.06 -10.16
N GLY A 67 14.89 -3.68 -9.13
CA GLY A 67 15.39 -5.05 -9.18
C GLY A 67 14.29 -6.13 -9.24
N ALA A 68 13.07 -5.82 -8.81
CA ALA A 68 11.99 -6.78 -8.61
C ALA A 68 11.19 -7.23 -9.85
N ILE A 69 11.78 -7.20 -11.04
CA ILE A 69 11.13 -7.65 -12.28
C ILE A 69 11.73 -9.02 -12.65
N PRO A 70 10.99 -10.17 -12.72
CA PRO A 70 9.53 -10.36 -12.83
C PRO A 70 8.90 -11.55 -12.03
N PHE A 71 7.79 -11.30 -11.31
CA PHE A 71 6.46 -11.96 -11.38
C PHE A 71 5.64 -11.47 -10.17
N VAL A 72 4.44 -10.94 -10.42
CA VAL A 72 3.58 -10.25 -9.44
C VAL A 72 3.27 -11.13 -8.22
N GLY A 73 3.71 -10.68 -7.02
CA GLY A 73 3.56 -11.40 -5.75
C GLY A 73 2.87 -10.59 -4.65
N TRP A 74 2.18 -11.30 -3.75
CA TRP A 74 1.72 -10.79 -2.45
C TRP A 74 2.86 -10.95 -1.44
N LEU A 75 3.20 -9.88 -0.75
CA LEU A 75 4.20 -9.87 0.31
C LEU A 75 3.54 -9.48 1.64
N SER A 76 3.77 -10.24 2.71
CA SER A 76 3.33 -9.88 4.07
C SER A 76 4.54 -9.65 4.97
N THR A 77 4.62 -8.48 5.61
CA THR A 77 5.69 -8.10 6.54
C THR A 77 5.13 -7.88 7.93
N GLY A 78 5.23 -8.91 8.77
CA GLY A 78 4.60 -8.91 10.10
C GLY A 78 3.07 -8.93 10.02
N ALA A 79 2.40 -9.30 11.11
CA ALA A 79 0.95 -9.56 11.13
C ALA A 79 0.05 -8.36 10.73
N LYS A 80 0.62 -7.20 10.38
CA LYS A 80 -0.11 -5.94 10.15
C LYS A 80 0.10 -5.32 8.76
N ILE A 81 0.98 -5.82 7.90
CA ILE A 81 1.22 -5.19 6.59
C ILE A 81 1.26 -6.24 5.48
N SER A 82 0.51 -5.98 4.42
CA SER A 82 0.50 -6.75 3.17
C SER A 82 0.67 -5.81 1.98
N ILE A 83 1.40 -6.24 0.96
CA ILE A 83 1.78 -5.43 -0.20
C ILE A 83 1.64 -6.27 -1.46
N LYS A 84 1.06 -5.67 -2.49
CA LYS A 84 0.97 -6.24 -3.84
C LYS A 84 1.68 -5.31 -4.80
N VAL A 85 2.70 -5.82 -5.47
CA VAL A 85 3.41 -5.05 -6.49
C VAL A 85 2.81 -5.36 -7.85
N ILE A 86 2.44 -4.31 -8.57
CA ILE A 86 1.96 -4.40 -9.95
C ILE A 86 2.95 -3.70 -10.87
N ASN A 87 3.14 -4.27 -12.06
CA ASN A 87 3.96 -3.67 -13.10
C ASN A 87 3.05 -2.83 -14.02
N GLN A 88 3.36 -1.54 -14.14
CA GLN A 88 2.75 -0.67 -15.13
C GLN A 88 3.72 -0.45 -16.29
N THR A 89 3.27 -0.82 -17.49
CA THR A 89 4.01 -0.71 -18.76
C THR A 89 4.67 0.64 -19.01
N THR A 90 4.07 1.74 -18.54
CA THR A 90 4.53 3.12 -18.76
C THR A 90 5.05 3.83 -17.50
N GLY A 91 4.87 3.25 -16.31
CA GLY A 91 5.13 3.92 -15.03
C GLY A 91 6.04 3.17 -14.07
N GLY A 92 6.50 1.98 -14.43
CA GLY A 92 7.33 1.13 -13.58
C GLY A 92 6.50 0.36 -12.56
N LEU A 93 7.12 0.01 -11.44
CA LEU A 93 6.49 -0.79 -10.40
C LEU A 93 5.68 0.07 -9.43
N ILE A 94 4.53 -0.44 -9.03
CA ILE A 94 3.63 0.24 -8.11
C ILE A 94 3.28 -0.71 -6.98
N ALA A 95 3.48 -0.28 -5.74
CA ALA A 95 3.10 -1.01 -4.55
C ALA A 95 1.69 -0.59 -4.09
N LEU A 96 0.75 -1.54 -4.10
CA LEU A 96 -0.52 -1.45 -3.41
C LEU A 96 -0.31 -1.96 -1.98
N VAL A 97 -0.69 -1.16 -0.98
CA VAL A 97 -0.44 -1.45 0.43
C VAL A 97 -1.76 -1.70 1.16
N TRP A 98 -1.75 -2.68 2.06
CA TRP A 98 -2.75 -2.92 3.09
C TRP A 98 -2.03 -2.88 4.43
N LYS A 99 -2.42 -1.96 5.31
CA LYS A 99 -1.86 -1.85 6.66
C LYS A 99 -2.97 -1.91 7.67
N VAL A 100 -2.93 -2.90 8.55
CA VAL A 100 -3.82 -3.03 9.70
C VAL A 100 -3.39 -2.03 10.77
N SER A 101 -4.28 -1.11 11.11
CA SER A 101 -4.11 -0.15 12.20
C SER A 101 -4.22 -0.84 13.56
N ASP A 102 -3.91 -0.11 14.64
CA ASP A 102 -4.09 -0.64 15.99
C ASP A 102 -5.57 -0.83 16.37
N SER A 103 -6.50 -0.17 15.67
CA SER A 103 -7.94 -0.40 15.79
C SER A 103 -8.45 -1.58 14.96
N GLY A 104 -7.57 -2.30 14.24
CA GLY A 104 -7.93 -3.42 13.37
C GLY A 104 -8.41 -3.02 11.98
N LEU A 105 -8.45 -1.73 11.65
CA LEU A 105 -8.85 -1.24 10.33
C LEU A 105 -7.72 -1.39 9.33
N VAL A 106 -8.04 -1.90 8.15
CA VAL A 106 -7.13 -1.92 7.00
C VAL A 106 -7.08 -0.54 6.35
N THR A 107 -5.88 0.00 6.20
CA THR A 107 -5.58 1.27 5.52
C THR A 107 -4.77 1.01 4.25
N PHE A 108 -4.90 1.88 3.24
CA PHE A 108 -4.49 1.58 1.87
C PHE A 108 -3.28 2.38 1.36
N GLY A 109 -2.47 2.90 2.28
CA GLY A 109 -1.32 3.75 1.94
C GLY A 109 -1.73 5.11 1.35
N ASN A 110 -1.05 5.55 0.30
CA ASN A 110 -1.24 6.88 -0.27
C ASN A 110 -2.24 6.87 -1.44
N ARG A 111 -3.35 7.61 -1.32
CA ARG A 111 -4.37 7.76 -2.38
C ARG A 111 -3.84 8.26 -3.72
N ASN A 112 -2.72 8.99 -3.72
CA ASN A 112 -2.11 9.51 -4.94
C ASN A 112 -1.49 8.40 -5.80
N ILE A 113 -1.36 7.18 -5.28
CA ILE A 113 -0.88 6.02 -6.04
C ILE A 113 -1.83 5.68 -7.18
N LEU A 114 -3.15 5.90 -7.02
CA LEU A 114 -4.14 5.53 -8.04
C LEU A 114 -3.82 6.13 -9.42
N LYS A 115 -3.37 7.39 -9.47
CA LYS A 115 -3.01 8.05 -10.75
C LYS A 115 -1.89 7.34 -11.50
N HIS A 116 -0.99 6.70 -10.76
CA HIS A 116 0.02 5.84 -11.34
C HIS A 116 -0.66 4.56 -11.77
N VAL A 117 -1.43 3.87 -10.91
CA VAL A 117 -2.10 2.59 -11.25
C VAL A 117 -2.93 2.64 -12.53
N ILE A 118 -3.69 3.71 -12.77
CA ILE A 118 -4.55 3.88 -13.96
C ILE A 118 -3.88 4.68 -15.09
N GLY A 119 -2.62 5.09 -14.94
CA GLY A 119 -1.84 5.76 -15.98
C GLY A 119 -2.29 7.20 -16.28
N SER A 120 -2.92 7.89 -15.33
CA SER A 120 -3.33 9.29 -15.47
C SER A 120 -2.27 10.30 -15.00
N ALA A 121 -1.15 9.82 -14.45
CA ALA A 121 -0.04 10.67 -14.03
C ALA A 121 0.51 11.47 -15.22
N GLY A 122 0.49 12.81 -15.12
CA GLY A 122 1.05 13.69 -16.16
C GLY A 122 0.20 13.85 -17.42
N THR A 123 -0.96 13.20 -17.53
CA THR A 123 -1.83 13.30 -18.72
C THR A 123 -2.78 14.49 -18.69
N GLY A 124 -2.86 15.21 -17.56
CA GLY A 124 -3.86 16.25 -17.32
C GLY A 124 -5.22 15.73 -16.87
N LEU A 125 -5.40 14.40 -16.80
CA LEU A 125 -6.59 13.76 -16.23
C LEU A 125 -6.44 13.57 -14.71
N HIS A 126 -7.55 13.69 -13.99
CA HIS A 126 -7.60 13.41 -12.57
C HIS A 126 -7.95 11.93 -12.34
N ALA A 127 -7.24 11.29 -11.41
CA ALA A 127 -7.59 9.96 -10.95
C ALA A 127 -8.77 10.06 -9.98
N HIS A 128 -9.89 9.43 -10.33
CA HIS A 128 -11.10 9.41 -9.52
C HIS A 128 -11.36 8.00 -8.98
N HIS A 129 -11.60 7.90 -7.68
CA HIS A 129 -11.96 6.65 -7.03
C HIS A 129 -13.46 6.37 -7.20
N ILE A 130 -13.84 5.18 -7.66
CA ILE A 130 -15.25 4.77 -7.81
C ILE A 130 -15.89 4.63 -6.42
N VAL A 131 -15.29 3.81 -5.56
CA VAL A 131 -15.55 3.83 -4.12
C VAL A 131 -14.71 4.96 -3.52
N PRO A 132 -15.31 6.05 -3.01
CA PRO A 132 -14.58 7.21 -2.56
C PRO A 132 -13.55 6.87 -1.48
N TRP A 133 -12.37 7.50 -1.53
CA TRP A 133 -11.32 7.26 -0.54
C TRP A 133 -11.78 7.43 0.91
N ALA A 134 -12.72 8.34 1.15
CA ALA A 134 -13.30 8.59 2.48
C ALA A 134 -14.09 7.40 3.05
N LYS A 135 -14.41 6.39 2.24
CA LYS A 135 -15.13 5.17 2.64
C LYS A 135 -14.19 3.99 2.92
N PHE A 136 -12.90 4.26 3.11
CA PHE A 136 -11.91 3.20 3.35
C PHE A 136 -12.26 2.33 4.57
N ASP A 137 -12.88 2.91 5.60
CA ASP A 137 -13.27 2.28 6.86
C ASP A 137 -14.68 1.69 6.87
N HIS A 138 -15.45 1.84 5.79
CA HIS A 138 -16.78 1.26 5.69
C HIS A 138 -16.72 -0.27 5.79
N GLU A 139 -17.68 -0.90 6.47
CA GLU A 139 -17.67 -2.34 6.79
C GLU A 139 -17.47 -3.21 5.53
N ILE A 140 -18.24 -2.95 4.46
CA ILE A 140 -18.07 -3.65 3.16
C ILE A 140 -16.67 -3.48 2.57
N VAL A 141 -16.08 -2.28 2.65
CA VAL A 141 -14.74 -2.02 2.11
C VAL A 141 -13.69 -2.80 2.90
N GLN A 142 -13.84 -2.86 4.23
CA GLN A 142 -12.99 -3.66 5.11
C GLN A 142 -13.16 -5.17 4.84
N LYS A 143 -14.38 -5.67 4.65
CA LYS A 143 -14.65 -7.06 4.23
C LYS A 143 -13.99 -7.37 2.89
N ALA A 144 -14.17 -6.50 1.90
CA ALA A 144 -13.56 -6.66 0.57
C ALA A 144 -12.03 -6.67 0.64
N ALA A 145 -11.44 -5.82 1.47
CA ALA A 145 -9.99 -5.75 1.70
C ALA A 145 -9.43 -7.01 2.38
N ASN A 146 -10.21 -7.67 3.24
CA ASN A 146 -9.83 -8.92 3.90
C ASN A 146 -10.26 -10.19 3.13
N SER A 147 -10.92 -10.03 1.98
CA SER A 147 -11.39 -11.17 1.18
C SER A 147 -10.22 -11.94 0.52
N THR A 148 -10.51 -13.14 0.01
CA THR A 148 -9.52 -13.93 -0.76
C THR A 148 -8.98 -13.17 -1.98
N ASN A 149 -9.82 -12.32 -2.60
CA ASN A 149 -9.44 -11.44 -3.70
C ASN A 149 -9.24 -10.00 -3.19
N ALA A 150 -8.52 -9.87 -2.09
CA ALA A 150 -8.35 -8.65 -1.29
C ALA A 150 -8.32 -7.36 -2.13
N PHE A 151 -9.38 -6.58 -1.98
CA PHE A 151 -9.58 -5.31 -2.66
C PHE A 151 -8.63 -4.23 -2.11
N ASN A 152 -8.06 -3.40 -2.98
CA ASN A 152 -7.31 -2.21 -2.60
C ASN A 152 -8.04 -0.95 -3.09
N MET A 153 -8.11 0.09 -2.26
CA MET A 153 -8.67 1.38 -2.66
C MET A 153 -7.92 2.00 -3.85
N ASN A 154 -6.62 1.74 -4.01
CA ASN A 154 -5.83 2.20 -5.14
C ASN A 154 -5.78 1.22 -6.33
N SER A 155 -6.57 0.15 -6.31
CA SER A 155 -6.58 -0.81 -7.42
C SER A 155 -7.16 -0.19 -8.70
N ALA A 156 -6.74 -0.70 -9.86
CA ALA A 156 -7.26 -0.27 -11.15
C ALA A 156 -8.79 -0.46 -11.25
N LEU A 157 -9.35 -1.46 -10.57
CA LEU A 157 -10.80 -1.72 -10.50
C LEU A 157 -11.57 -0.59 -9.81
N ASN A 158 -10.90 0.20 -8.96
CA ASN A 158 -11.50 1.30 -8.23
C ASN A 158 -11.18 2.67 -8.83
N GLY A 159 -10.53 2.75 -10.00
CA GLY A 159 -10.06 4.00 -10.56
C GLY A 159 -10.52 4.26 -11.97
N ILE A 160 -10.94 5.51 -12.22
CA ILE A 160 -11.25 5.99 -13.57
C ILE A 160 -10.54 7.33 -13.79
N PRO A 161 -9.82 7.51 -14.91
CA PRO A 161 -9.26 8.81 -15.26
C PRO A 161 -10.37 9.70 -15.83
N ILE A 162 -10.55 10.89 -15.26
CA ILE A 162 -11.59 11.83 -15.70
C ILE A 162 -11.03 13.25 -15.96
N PRO A 163 -11.61 14.01 -16.90
CA PRO A 163 -11.23 15.40 -17.13
C PRO A 163 -11.45 16.30 -15.89
N PRO A 164 -10.66 17.36 -15.69
CA PRO A 164 -10.83 18.30 -14.58
C PRO A 164 -12.24 18.87 -14.45
N SER A 165 -12.92 19.13 -15.58
CA SER A 165 -14.28 19.65 -15.63
C SER A 165 -15.34 18.70 -15.04
N GLN A 166 -15.02 17.40 -14.95
CA GLN A 166 -15.91 16.35 -14.43
C GLN A 166 -15.52 15.89 -13.01
N HIS A 167 -14.40 16.37 -12.47
CA HIS A 167 -13.86 15.91 -11.19
C HIS A 167 -14.36 16.71 -9.97
N LEU A 168 -14.68 18.00 -10.14
CA LEU A 168 -15.04 18.88 -9.02
C LEU A 168 -16.57 19.02 -8.84
N THR A 169 -17.34 19.01 -9.92
CA THR A 169 -18.79 19.23 -9.86
C THR A 169 -19.50 17.96 -9.41
N GLY A 170 -20.12 17.99 -8.22
CA GLY A 170 -20.97 16.90 -7.73
C GLY A 170 -20.24 15.77 -6.99
N HIS A 171 -18.95 15.93 -6.65
CA HIS A 171 -18.18 14.92 -5.91
C HIS A 171 -18.83 14.55 -4.56
N ASN A 172 -19.43 15.52 -3.87
CA ASN A 172 -20.20 15.29 -2.64
C ASN A 172 -21.47 14.45 -2.91
N ILE A 173 -22.24 14.79 -3.94
CA ILE A 173 -23.46 14.08 -4.34
C ILE A 173 -23.12 12.64 -4.74
N TYR A 174 -22.06 12.45 -5.53
CA TYR A 174 -21.57 11.13 -5.90
C TYR A 174 -21.16 10.33 -4.66
N SER A 175 -20.37 10.94 -3.77
CA SER A 175 -19.91 10.28 -2.55
C SER A 175 -21.08 9.85 -1.66
N SER A 176 -22.11 10.70 -1.50
CA SER A 176 -23.32 10.37 -0.75
C SER A 176 -24.10 9.22 -1.39
N LYS A 177 -24.25 9.20 -2.72
CA LYS A 177 -24.91 8.09 -3.41
C LYS A 177 -24.17 6.76 -3.27
N ILE A 178 -22.83 6.79 -3.31
CA ILE A 178 -22.04 5.58 -3.06
C ILE A 178 -22.21 5.13 -1.62
N ASP A 179 -22.26 6.05 -0.66
CA ASP A 179 -22.54 5.74 0.74
C ASP A 179 -23.87 5.02 0.91
N GLU A 180 -24.96 5.59 0.37
CA GLU A 180 -26.30 5.00 0.40
C GLU A 180 -26.33 3.59 -0.20
N ILE A 181 -25.60 3.37 -1.30
CA ILE A 181 -25.48 2.05 -1.92
C ILE A 181 -24.74 1.08 -0.99
N LEU A 182 -23.60 1.49 -0.43
CA LEU A 182 -22.81 0.66 0.48
C LEU A 182 -23.60 0.30 1.75
N GLU A 183 -24.31 1.26 2.33
CA GLU A 183 -25.21 1.05 3.47
C GLU A 183 -26.33 0.06 3.11
N SER A 184 -26.99 0.25 1.96
CA SER A 184 -28.07 -0.66 1.52
C SER A 184 -27.61 -2.10 1.31
N LEU A 185 -26.36 -2.29 0.88
CA LEU A 185 -25.78 -3.63 0.69
C LEU A 185 -25.45 -4.29 2.03
N ASP A 186 -25.03 -3.51 3.03
CA ASP A 186 -24.72 -4.05 4.36
C ASP A 186 -26.01 -4.47 5.08
N ASP A 187 -27.08 -3.68 4.91
CA ASP A 187 -28.42 -3.97 5.42
C ASP A 187 -29.09 -5.17 4.73
N THR A 188 -28.85 -5.36 3.42
CA THR A 188 -29.49 -6.43 2.62
C THR A 188 -28.76 -7.76 2.76
N PHE A 189 -27.45 -7.74 2.96
CA PHE A 189 -26.63 -8.94 3.15
C PHE A 189 -25.88 -8.91 4.49
N PRO A 190 -26.58 -8.79 5.63
CA PRO A 190 -25.94 -8.73 6.92
C PRO A 190 -25.27 -10.10 7.20
N ARG A 191 -23.96 -10.07 7.40
CA ARG A 191 -23.06 -11.15 7.87
C ARG A 191 -23.47 -12.58 7.49
N TYR A 192 -22.91 -13.12 6.41
CA TYR A 192 -22.86 -14.57 6.17
C TYR A 192 -21.66 -15.26 6.85
N ASP A 193 -20.90 -14.53 7.67
CA ASP A 193 -19.62 -14.99 8.21
C ASP A 193 -19.74 -15.25 9.71
N SER A 194 -20.49 -16.28 10.07
CA SER A 194 -20.14 -17.10 11.23
C SER A 194 -19.13 -18.14 10.76
N LYS A 195 -17.83 -17.85 10.95
CA LYS A 195 -16.77 -18.78 11.40
C LYS A 195 -15.40 -18.09 11.40
#